data_AF-A0A1Q6XSU1-F1
#
_entry.id   AF-A0A1Q6XSU1-F1
#
_cell.length_a   1.000
_cell.length_b   1.000
_cell.length_c   1.000
_cell.angle_alpha   90.00
_cell.angle_beta   90.00
_cell.angle_gamma   90.00
#
_symmetry.space_group_name_H-M   'P 1'
#
loop_
_entity.id
_entity.type
_entity.pdbx_description
1 polymer ?
#
loop_
_entity_poly.entity_id
_entity_poly.type
_entity_poly.pdbx_seq_one_letter_code
_entity_poly.pdbx_strand_id
1 'polypeptide(L)'
;MDGRLARTFARELNRELMNDRPRIVVDLSQVKQIDSDALNTLLDCMVEVANRDGAVKLGGISPEAATILELTRMDRVFEMFPTVAEAASSFSVARLEPATEQAPEPAAA
;
A
#
# COMPACT_ATOMS: atom_id res chain seq x y z
N MET A 1 -11.24 -14.42 10.42
CA MET A 1 -10.92 -13.57 11.61
C MET A 1 -10.20 -12.34 11.06
N ASP A 2 -10.47 -11.07 11.36
CA ASP A 2 -11.33 -10.38 12.34
C ASP A 2 -11.87 -9.11 11.63
N GLY A 3 -13.19 -8.91 11.57
CA GLY A 3 -13.80 -7.60 11.20
C GLY A 3 -13.42 -6.45 12.15
N ARG A 4 -12.59 -6.75 13.16
CA ARG A 4 -11.89 -5.82 14.04
C ARG A 4 -10.78 -5.06 13.31
N LEU A 5 -10.13 -5.67 12.32
CA LEU A 5 -9.10 -5.02 11.52
C LEU A 5 -9.73 -3.94 10.65
N ALA A 6 -10.73 -4.32 9.86
CA ALA A 6 -11.61 -3.41 9.13
C ALA A 6 -12.13 -2.24 9.98
N ARG A 7 -12.64 -2.54 11.18
CA ARG A 7 -13.26 -1.52 12.04
C ARG A 7 -12.28 -0.63 12.79
N THR A 8 -11.10 -1.15 13.14
CA THR A 8 -10.02 -0.34 13.73
C THR A 8 -9.41 0.55 12.66
N PHE A 9 -9.22 0.00 11.46
CA PHE A 9 -8.71 0.71 10.30
C PHE A 9 -9.62 1.87 9.89
N ALA A 10 -10.93 1.64 9.73
CA ALA A 10 -11.90 2.70 9.41
C ALA A 10 -11.95 3.83 10.46
N ARG A 11 -11.64 3.53 11.73
CA ARG A 11 -11.60 4.52 12.80
C ARG A 11 -10.34 5.36 12.77
N GLU A 12 -9.17 4.73 12.62
CA GLU A 12 -7.91 5.45 12.44
C GLU A 12 -7.94 6.28 11.15
N LEU A 13 -8.52 5.72 10.08
CA LEU A 13 -8.80 6.41 8.83
C LEU A 13 -9.61 7.69 9.05
N ASN A 14 -10.78 7.60 9.69
CA ASN A 14 -11.63 8.78 9.94
C ASN A 14 -10.89 9.90 10.67
N ARG A 15 -9.93 9.55 11.52
CA ARG A 15 -9.12 10.51 12.26
C ARG A 15 -8.08 11.20 11.37
N GLU A 16 -7.42 10.44 10.49
CA GLU A 16 -6.44 10.95 9.54
C GLU A 16 -7.07 11.65 8.32
N LEU A 17 -8.30 11.27 7.94
CA LEU A 17 -9.09 11.95 6.89
C LEU A 17 -9.50 13.38 7.26
N MET A 18 -9.26 13.81 8.51
CA MET A 18 -9.36 15.22 8.90
C MET A 18 -8.19 16.06 8.38
N ASN A 19 -7.10 15.43 7.93
CA ASN A 19 -5.93 16.09 7.36
C ASN A 19 -5.98 16.08 5.82
N ASP A 20 -5.36 17.09 5.20
CA ASP A 20 -5.18 17.16 3.75
C ASP A 20 -4.09 16.16 3.32
N ARG A 21 -4.39 15.28 2.36
CA ARG A 21 -3.51 14.21 1.85
C ARG A 21 -3.04 13.19 2.91
N PRO A 22 -3.96 12.39 3.48
CA PRO A 22 -3.61 11.39 4.49
C PRO A 22 -2.64 10.34 3.95
N ARG A 23 -1.60 10.02 4.72
CA ARG A 23 -0.59 9.00 4.38
C ARG A 23 -0.63 7.88 5.40
N ILE A 24 -1.11 6.72 4.98
CA ILE A 24 -1.47 5.64 5.91
C ILE A 24 -0.67 4.38 5.61
N VAL A 25 0.04 3.88 6.61
CA VAL A 25 0.67 2.56 6.57
C VAL A 25 -0.21 1.56 7.32
N VAL A 26 -0.56 0.46 6.66
CA VAL A 26 -1.29 -0.65 7.29
C VAL A 26 -0.31 -1.72 7.70
N ASP A 27 -0.24 -2.04 8.99
CA ASP A 27 0.56 -3.14 9.49
C ASP A 27 -0.19 -4.47 9.34
N LEU A 28 0.35 -5.36 8.51
CA LEU A 28 -0.14 -6.71 8.28
C LEU A 28 0.72 -7.76 9.00
N SER A 29 1.68 -7.36 9.86
CA SER A 29 2.58 -8.28 10.57
C SER A 29 1.86 -9.31 11.45
N GLN A 30 0.67 -8.96 11.96
CA GLN A 30 -0.17 -9.85 12.77
C GLN A 30 -1.28 -10.54 11.96
N VAL A 31 -1.34 -10.31 10.64
CA VAL A 31 -2.39 -10.82 9.76
C VAL A 31 -1.91 -12.08 9.05
N LYS A 32 -2.47 -13.22 9.45
CA LYS A 32 -2.13 -14.53 8.88
C LYS A 32 -3.00 -14.91 7.69
N GLN A 33 -4.26 -14.48 7.69
CA GLN A 33 -5.22 -14.76 6.62
C GLN A 33 -6.05 -13.51 6.31
N ILE A 34 -6.35 -13.32 5.04
CA ILE A 34 -7.16 -12.21 4.55
C ILE A 34 -8.38 -12.80 3.86
N ASP A 35 -9.56 -12.51 4.40
CA ASP A 35 -10.86 -12.91 3.85
C ASP A 35 -11.39 -11.86 2.87
N SER A 36 -12.35 -12.23 2.03
CA SER A 36 -12.97 -11.34 1.03
C SER A 36 -13.53 -10.04 1.62
N ASP A 37 -14.15 -10.08 2.80
CA ASP A 37 -14.65 -8.89 3.50
C ASP A 37 -13.53 -7.92 3.92
N ALA A 38 -12.37 -8.46 4.32
CA ALA A 38 -11.22 -7.65 4.70
C ALA A 38 -10.61 -6.96 3.47
N LEU A 39 -10.54 -7.67 2.35
CA LEU A 39 -10.13 -7.12 1.05
C LEU A 39 -11.05 -6.00 0.61
N ASN A 40 -12.37 -6.22 0.69
CA ASN A 40 -13.37 -5.25 0.25
C ASN A 40 -13.30 -3.97 1.11
N THR A 41 -13.13 -4.13 2.43
CA THR A 41 -12.95 -2.97 3.33
C THR A 41 -11.66 -2.19 3.01
N LEU A 42 -10.58 -2.90 2.70
CA LEU A 42 -9.31 -2.28 2.30
C LEU A 42 -9.47 -1.46 1.02
N LEU A 43 -10.21 -1.97 0.04
CA LEU A 43 -10.52 -1.29 -1.21
C LEU A 43 -11.36 -0.02 -0.99
N ASP A 44 -12.47 -0.11 -0.25
CA ASP A 44 -13.32 1.05 0.09
C ASP A 44 -12.48 2.15 0.76
N CYS A 45 -11.66 1.76 1.73
CA CYS A 45 -10.79 2.67 2.46
C CYS A 45 -9.76 3.35 1.56
N MET A 46 -9.14 2.60 0.65
CA MET A 46 -8.20 3.15 -0.33
C MET A 46 -8.88 4.18 -1.24
N VAL A 47 -10.10 3.91 -1.70
CA VAL A 47 -10.88 4.86 -2.52
C VAL A 47 -11.15 6.15 -1.75
N GLU A 48 -11.52 6.07 -0.47
CA GLU A 48 -11.73 7.25 0.37
C GLU A 48 -10.46 8.10 0.58
N VAL A 49 -9.30 7.45 0.69
CA VAL A 49 -7.99 8.11 0.83
C VAL A 49 -7.55 8.74 -0.48
N ALA A 50 -7.71 8.01 -1.59
CA ALA A 50 -7.37 8.50 -2.93
C ALA A 50 -8.24 9.72 -3.33
N ASN A 51 -9.51 9.74 -2.93
CA ASN A 51 -10.41 10.88 -3.13
C ASN A 51 -9.96 12.16 -2.41
N ARG A 52 -9.02 12.07 -1.46
CA ARG A 52 -8.44 13.20 -0.73
C ARG A 52 -6.97 13.44 -1.06
N ASP A 53 -6.51 12.97 -2.22
CA ASP A 53 -5.10 13.04 -2.65
C ASP A 53 -4.13 12.38 -1.62
N GLY A 54 -4.64 11.45 -0.82
CA GLY A 54 -3.86 10.66 0.12
C GLY A 54 -3.33 9.37 -0.51
N ALA A 55 -2.58 8.60 0.27
CA ALA A 55 -2.07 7.31 -0.17
C ALA A 55 -2.05 6.28 0.97
N VAL A 56 -2.30 5.02 0.62
CA VAL A 56 -2.28 3.86 1.54
C VAL A 56 -1.19 2.89 1.08
N LYS A 57 -0.34 2.44 2.01
CA LYS A 57 0.69 1.43 1.77
C LYS A 57 0.58 0.29 2.79
N LEU A 58 0.89 -0.93 2.38
CA LEU A 58 0.84 -2.12 3.23
C LEU A 58 2.25 -2.49 3.67
N GLY A 59 2.47 -2.72 4.96
CA GLY A 59 3.76 -3.14 5.52
C GLY A 59 3.62 -4.38 6.39
N GLY A 60 4.70 -5.15 6.55
CA GLY A 60 4.68 -6.32 7.45
C GLY A 60 3.99 -7.54 6.86
N ILE A 61 3.99 -7.69 5.54
CA ILE A 61 3.22 -8.75 4.88
C ILE A 61 3.87 -10.11 5.12
N SER A 62 3.12 -11.00 5.75
CA SER A 62 3.53 -12.40 5.93
C SER A 62 3.48 -13.16 4.59
N PRO A 63 4.31 -14.19 4.35
CA PRO A 63 4.31 -14.95 3.09
C PRO A 63 2.93 -15.54 2.72
N GLU A 64 2.16 -15.96 3.72
CA GLU A 64 0.79 -16.46 3.56
C GLU A 64 -0.16 -15.36 3.09
N ALA A 65 -0.06 -14.16 3.67
CA ALA A 65 -0.84 -13.00 3.26
C ALA A 65 -0.45 -12.51 1.86
N ALA A 66 0.84 -12.49 1.53
CA ALA A 66 1.34 -12.14 0.20
C ALA A 66 0.73 -13.04 -0.89
N THR A 67 0.69 -14.35 -0.66
CA THR A 67 0.09 -15.32 -1.58
C THR A 67 -1.38 -14.99 -1.85
N ILE A 68 -2.17 -14.67 -0.82
CA ILE A 68 -3.59 -14.31 -0.97
C ILE A 68 -3.73 -12.99 -1.75
N LEU A 69 -2.89 -12.00 -1.46
CA LEU A 69 -2.90 -10.69 -2.12
C LEU A 69 -2.53 -10.81 -3.60
N GLU A 70 -1.56 -11.65 -3.96
CA GLU A 70 -1.22 -11.96 -5.36
C GLU A 70 -2.37 -12.68 -6.08
N LEU A 71 -2.99 -13.69 -5.44
CA LEU A 71 -4.12 -14.41 -6.02
C LEU A 71 -5.32 -13.49 -6.30
N THR A 72 -5.51 -12.48 -5.45
CA THR A 72 -6.59 -11.50 -5.55
C THR A 72 -6.21 -10.26 -6.38
N ARG A 73 -5.00 -10.24 -6.95
CA ARG A 73 -4.42 -9.11 -7.71
C ARG A 73 -4.35 -7.80 -6.95
N MET A 74 -4.34 -7.87 -5.61
CA MET A 74 -4.15 -6.70 -4.76
C MET A 74 -2.74 -6.14 -4.85
N ASP A 75 -1.76 -6.91 -5.34
CA ASP A 75 -0.39 -6.47 -5.62
C ASP A 75 -0.28 -5.33 -6.61
N ARG A 76 -1.28 -5.17 -7.47
CA ARG A 76 -1.34 -4.07 -8.44
C ARG A 76 -2.09 -2.86 -7.92
N VAL A 77 -2.84 -3.06 -6.84
CA VAL A 77 -3.73 -2.05 -6.26
C VAL A 77 -3.03 -1.34 -5.10
N PHE A 78 -2.28 -2.10 -4.29
CA PHE A 78 -1.57 -1.60 -3.13
C PHE A 78 -0.06 -1.74 -3.30
N GLU A 79 0.68 -0.70 -2.92
CA GLU A 79 2.11 -0.84 -2.69
C GLU A 79 2.34 -1.66 -1.41
N MET A 80 3.05 -2.77 -1.58
CA MET A 80 3.31 -3.76 -0.54
C MET A 80 4.77 -3.79 -0.13
N PHE A 81 5.03 -3.82 1.17
CA PHE A 81 6.36 -3.85 1.75
C PHE A 81 6.48 -4.96 2.79
N PRO A 82 7.65 -5.60 2.90
CA PRO A 82 7.85 -6.66 3.88
C PRO A 82 7.88 -6.13 5.32
N THR A 83 8.11 -4.82 5.53
CA THR A 83 8.08 -4.20 6.86
C THR A 83 7.29 -2.88 6.86
N VAL A 84 6.72 -2.54 8.02
CA VAL A 84 6.06 -1.25 8.26
C VAL A 84 7.02 -0.08 8.05
N ALA A 85 8.29 -0.25 8.44
CA ALA A 85 9.32 0.77 8.30
C ALA A 85 9.61 1.11 6.82
N GLU A 86 9.64 0.10 5.95
CA GLU A 86 9.81 0.33 4.51
C GLU A 86 8.60 1.00 3.89
N ALA A 87 7.38 0.57 4.26
CA ALA A 87 6.16 1.23 3.81
C ALA A 87 6.13 2.72 4.21
N ALA A 88 6.48 3.02 5.46
CA ALA A 88 6.58 4.39 5.96
C ALA A 88 7.64 5.22 5.22
N SER A 89 8.81 4.64 4.98
CA SER A 89 9.91 5.30 4.25
C SER A 89 9.55 5.58 2.80
N SER A 90 8.71 4.72 2.21
CA SER A 90 8.27 4.83 0.82
C SER A 90 7.32 6.01 0.56
N PHE A 91 6.70 6.60 1.59
CA PHE A 91 5.98 7.87 1.45
C PHE A 91 6.90 9.07 1.20
N SER A 92 8.19 8.92 1.47
CA SER A 92 9.21 9.93 1.23
C SER A 92 10.14 9.50 0.09
N VAL A 93 9.59 9.36 -1.11
CA VAL A 93 10.43 9.31 -2.32
C VAL A 93 9.90 10.29 -3.35
N ALA A 94 10.32 11.55 -3.22
CA ALA A 94 10.45 12.42 -4.38
C ALA A 94 11.73 12.00 -5.12
N ARG A 95 11.66 10.91 -5.90
CA ARG A 95 12.68 10.66 -6.91
C ARG A 95 12.23 11.36 -8.18
N LEU A 96 12.80 12.54 -8.42
CA LEU A 96 12.98 13.02 -9.78
C LEU A 96 13.91 12.01 -10.46
N GLU A 97 13.36 11.13 -11.28
CA GLU A 97 14.16 10.42 -12.28
C GLU A 97 14.69 11.52 -13.22
N PRO A 98 16.02 11.76 -13.33
CA PRO A 98 16.50 12.50 -14.47
C PRO A 98 16.10 11.68 -15.71
N ALA A 99 15.40 12.34 -16.63
CA ALA A 99 15.01 11.77 -17.92
C ALA A 99 16.18 10.92 -18.45
N THR A 100 15.89 9.67 -18.78
CA THR A 100 16.82 8.74 -19.40
C THR A 100 17.42 9.39 -20.66
N GLU A 101 18.58 10.02 -20.51
CA GLU A 101 19.48 10.32 -21.62
C GLU A 101 19.98 8.95 -22.10
N GLN A 102 19.36 8.46 -23.16
CA GLN A 102 19.82 7.30 -23.90
C GLN A 102 21.22 7.62 -24.42
N ALA A 103 22.25 7.12 -23.72
CA ALA A 103 23.62 7.15 -24.18
C ALA A 103 23.77 6.37 -25.50
N PRO A 104 24.67 6.80 -26.40
CA PRO A 104 24.69 6.39 -27.79
C PRO A 104 25.11 4.92 -27.97
N GLU A 105 24.48 4.23 -28.92
CA GLU A 105 24.98 2.96 -29.44
C GLU A 105 26.42 3.14 -29.96
N PRO A 106 27.41 2.34 -29.49
CA PRO A 106 28.74 2.34 -30.07
C PRO A 106 28.70 1.60 -31.41
N ALA A 107 29.20 2.28 -32.44
CA ALA A 107 29.48 1.70 -33.75
C ALA A 107 30.50 0.55 -33.65
N ALA A 108 30.11 -0.62 -34.16
CA ALA A 108 30.98 -1.70 -34.64
C ALA A 108 30.10 -2.55 -35.57
N ALA A 109 30.39 -2.76 -36.86
CA ALA A 109 31.65 -2.81 -37.59
C ALA A 109 31.45 -2.40 -39.06
#